data_AF-A0A349B7M6-F1
#
_entry.id   AF-A0A349B7M6-F1
#
_cell.length_a   1.000
_cell.length_b   1.000
_cell.length_c   1.000
_cell.angle_alpha   90.00
_cell.angle_beta   90.00
_cell.angle_gamma   90.00
#
_symmetry.space_group_name_H-M   'P 1'
#
loop_
_entity.id
_entity.type
_entity.pdbx_description
1 polymer ?
#
loop_
_entity_poly.entity_id
_entity_poly.type
_entity_poly.pdbx_seq_one_letter_code
_entity_poly.pdbx_strand_id
1 'polypeptide(L)'
;MRESTEQQDNGSDVPAEDGRPRRLQRAGLAALAVAVGAVGMAEAPSVASALTPDAACALSSVDTVEAEAEAALLDKVNEIRRAEGLAILEINDPLSQPARRWSATMAAQNWVHHALDTGDADGVLPAEDYVTVADEVVPGWTKVGENVGVSGVSWCSEDELRASAADAVDALHGDFAASPEHRATMVGAYDQAGVGVHVDERDLWVTVRFAATDGIEPAPAPEPAPTPEPVPDPEPAPTPEPVPDPEPEPAPEPEPEPAPEPSPAPAPAPAPAPTPPPAPTEPAPAPAPAPRPAPEPEPAPAPGPRRPATPEARVIKSLYELFLGRTPNVLEQQHWTRVMRSKDVTALTTALAVSDEWAGTRVNELYRTVLGRSADAGGRAHWVKAIASGGRLKAVAAALYGSDEHFERNGRSPRRFVEALYEDILGRAGDENGIWYWQVRLAQGLSRESVAASFYASAESRQDRVVSLYREILGRYPDGAGLRFWTERLMSMDDVDLASSLAASSEFFDRASR
;
A
#
# COMPACT_ATOMS: atom_id res chain seq x y z
N MET A 1 -62.85 -2.03 -40.05
CA MET A 1 -63.51 -0.74 -40.39
C MET A 1 -63.32 0.19 -39.22
N ARG A 2 -62.65 1.34 -39.39
CA ARG A 2 -62.53 2.49 -38.45
C ARG A 2 -61.84 2.15 -37.10
N GLU A 3 -60.93 2.94 -36.50
CA GLU A 3 -60.72 4.40 -36.39
C GLU A 3 -61.75 5.13 -35.49
N SER A 4 -61.38 6.09 -34.62
CA SER A 4 -60.07 6.76 -34.42
C SER A 4 -59.48 6.46 -33.01
N THR A 5 -58.88 7.32 -32.15
CA THR A 5 -58.71 8.80 -32.06
C THR A 5 -57.50 9.19 -31.14
N GLU A 6 -57.32 10.48 -30.89
CA GLU A 6 -56.31 11.17 -30.03
C GLU A 6 -56.25 10.70 -28.56
N GLN A 7 -55.16 10.85 -27.76
CA GLN A 7 -54.00 11.78 -27.70
C GLN A 7 -54.19 13.06 -26.85
N GLN A 8 -53.59 13.02 -25.65
CA GLN A 8 -53.04 14.09 -24.79
C GLN A 8 -52.00 13.34 -23.93
N ASP A 9 -50.69 13.52 -24.02
CA ASP A 9 -49.88 14.75 -24.00
C ASP A 9 -50.25 15.71 -22.86
N ASN A 10 -49.41 15.70 -21.83
CA ASN A 10 -49.25 16.78 -20.86
C ASN A 10 -47.86 16.62 -20.23
N GLY A 11 -46.87 17.33 -20.78
CA GLY A 11 -45.47 17.21 -20.35
C GLY A 11 -45.22 17.73 -18.93
N SER A 12 -44.31 17.05 -18.22
CA SER A 12 -43.62 17.56 -17.05
C SER A 12 -42.12 17.41 -17.30
N ASP A 13 -41.42 18.52 -17.52
CA ASP A 13 -39.96 18.52 -17.62
C ASP A 13 -39.33 18.01 -16.31
N VAL A 14 -38.59 16.91 -16.41
CA VAL A 14 -37.60 16.51 -15.42
C VAL A 14 -36.32 16.20 -16.21
N PRO A 15 -35.22 16.96 -16.03
CA PRO A 15 -33.99 16.69 -16.75
C PRO A 15 -33.42 15.34 -16.32
N ALA A 16 -33.10 14.49 -17.28
CA ALA A 16 -32.35 13.27 -17.02
C ALA A 16 -30.89 13.63 -16.72
N GLU A 17 -30.57 13.83 -15.43
CA GLU A 17 -29.19 13.80 -14.97
C GLU A 17 -28.63 12.36 -15.13
N ASP A 18 -28.05 12.06 -16.29
CA ASP A 18 -27.20 10.87 -16.47
C ASP A 18 -25.84 11.11 -15.79
N GLY A 19 -25.90 11.42 -14.49
CA GLY A 19 -24.78 11.78 -13.63
C GLY A 19 -23.95 10.59 -13.17
N ARG A 20 -23.76 9.58 -14.02
CA ARG A 20 -22.90 8.43 -13.71
C ARG A 20 -21.44 8.88 -13.74
N PRO A 21 -20.71 8.92 -12.61
CA PRO A 21 -19.29 9.20 -12.66
C PRO A 21 -18.59 8.05 -13.41
N ARG A 22 -17.75 8.40 -14.38
CA ARG A 22 -16.92 7.42 -15.09
C ARG A 22 -16.04 6.70 -14.08
N ARG A 23 -16.01 5.35 -14.12
CA ARG A 23 -15.10 4.54 -13.29
C ARG A 23 -13.66 5.05 -13.50
N LEU A 24 -13.03 5.55 -12.45
CA LEU A 24 -11.61 5.92 -12.49
C LEU A 24 -10.79 4.65 -12.31
N GLN A 25 -10.09 4.24 -13.36
CA GLN A 25 -9.11 3.16 -13.29
C GLN A 25 -7.95 3.53 -12.35
N ARG A 26 -7.54 2.58 -11.50
CA ARG A 26 -6.27 2.49 -10.76
C ARG A 26 -5.61 3.85 -10.42
N ALA A 27 -6.18 4.60 -9.48
CA ALA A 27 -5.64 5.88 -8.99
C ALA A 27 -4.62 5.72 -7.84
N GLY A 28 -3.73 4.74 -7.94
CA GLY A 28 -2.55 4.61 -7.07
C GLY A 28 -1.51 5.69 -7.40
N LEU A 29 -1.79 6.92 -6.95
CA LEU A 29 -0.95 8.13 -6.94
C LEU A 29 0.13 8.23 -8.04
N ALA A 30 -0.29 8.71 -9.22
CA ALA A 30 0.62 9.14 -10.28
C ALA A 30 0.38 10.62 -10.61
N ALA A 31 1.36 11.48 -10.32
CA ALA A 31 1.26 12.93 -10.54
C ALA A 31 2.52 13.57 -11.16
N LEU A 32 3.32 12.82 -11.94
CA LEU A 32 4.21 13.43 -12.94
C LEU A 32 4.54 12.47 -14.09
N ALA A 33 4.33 12.92 -15.33
CA ALA A 33 4.78 12.25 -16.55
C ALA A 33 5.34 13.29 -17.52
N VAL A 34 6.59 13.10 -17.98
CA VAL A 34 7.24 13.94 -18.98
C VAL A 34 8.07 13.04 -19.91
N ALA A 35 7.80 13.09 -21.21
CA ALA A 35 8.49 12.29 -22.22
C ALA A 35 9.33 13.18 -23.15
N VAL A 36 10.53 12.72 -23.53
CA VAL A 36 11.35 13.27 -24.62
C VAL A 36 12.04 12.11 -25.35
N GLY A 37 12.08 12.14 -26.68
CA GLY A 37 12.61 11.05 -27.52
C GLY A 37 14.12 11.13 -27.83
N ALA A 38 14.64 10.08 -28.48
CA ALA A 38 16.07 9.84 -28.68
C ALA A 38 16.67 10.34 -30.02
N VAL A 39 17.95 10.72 -30.02
CA VAL A 39 18.82 10.89 -31.21
C VAL A 39 20.31 10.65 -30.88
N GLY A 40 20.98 9.78 -31.65
CA GLY A 40 22.37 9.97 -32.13
C GLY A 40 23.58 9.65 -31.22
N MET A 41 24.54 8.88 -31.76
CA MET A 41 25.82 8.50 -31.12
C MET A 41 27.02 9.37 -31.52
N ALA A 42 28.02 9.50 -30.64
CA ALA A 42 29.48 9.44 -30.93
C ALA A 42 30.34 9.47 -29.63
N GLU A 43 31.51 8.84 -29.62
CA GLU A 43 32.44 8.69 -28.47
C GLU A 43 33.55 9.79 -28.44
N ALA A 44 34.65 9.79 -27.65
CA ALA A 44 35.32 8.87 -26.69
C ALA A 44 36.38 9.67 -25.85
N PRO A 45 37.26 9.08 -25.01
CA PRO A 45 37.10 7.98 -24.03
C PRO A 45 37.71 8.32 -22.63
N SER A 46 37.36 7.59 -21.56
CA SER A 46 38.28 7.30 -20.41
C SER A 46 37.69 6.33 -19.36
N VAL A 47 38.03 5.04 -19.50
CA VAL A 47 38.06 3.98 -18.47
C VAL A 47 37.41 4.24 -17.09
N ALA A 48 36.14 3.87 -16.98
CA ALA A 48 35.60 3.13 -15.83
C ALA A 48 34.70 2.02 -16.41
N SER A 49 34.79 0.78 -15.91
CA SER A 49 34.13 -0.36 -16.55
C SER A 49 32.61 -0.22 -16.56
N ALA A 50 32.01 -0.29 -17.75
CA ALA A 50 30.57 -0.12 -17.95
C ALA A 50 29.85 -1.47 -18.08
N LEU A 51 28.68 -1.56 -17.46
CA LEU A 51 27.56 -2.37 -17.96
C LEU A 51 26.54 -1.38 -18.53
N THR A 52 26.09 -1.61 -19.77
CA THR A 52 25.12 -0.77 -20.47
C THR A 52 23.75 -1.44 -20.47
N PRO A 53 22.68 -0.77 -20.03
CA PRO A 53 21.32 -1.28 -20.15
C PRO A 53 20.77 -0.95 -21.55
N ASP A 54 20.81 -1.92 -22.47
CA ASP A 54 19.87 -2.06 -23.61
C ASP A 54 20.17 -3.33 -24.44
N ALA A 55 19.78 -4.49 -23.90
CA ALA A 55 19.59 -5.72 -24.64
C ALA A 55 18.65 -6.63 -23.85
N ALA A 56 17.41 -6.81 -24.30
CA ALA A 56 16.46 -7.71 -23.63
C ALA A 56 16.97 -9.16 -23.71
N CYS A 57 17.11 -9.81 -22.55
CA CYS A 57 17.59 -11.19 -22.44
C CYS A 57 16.48 -12.20 -22.80
N ALA A 58 16.02 -12.17 -24.05
CA ALA A 58 15.06 -13.11 -24.61
C ALA A 58 15.71 -14.50 -24.81
N LEU A 59 15.80 -15.26 -23.72
CA LEU A 59 16.33 -16.61 -23.68
C LEU A 59 15.28 -17.64 -24.13
N SER A 60 15.68 -18.62 -24.93
CA SER A 60 14.81 -19.73 -25.38
C SER A 60 14.68 -20.86 -24.34
N SER A 61 14.79 -20.51 -23.05
CA SER A 61 14.96 -21.45 -21.94
C SER A 61 14.34 -20.96 -20.62
N VAL A 62 13.62 -19.83 -20.62
CA VAL A 62 12.86 -19.35 -19.44
C VAL A 62 11.91 -20.44 -18.94
N ASP A 63 11.17 -21.08 -19.84
CA ASP A 63 10.28 -22.23 -19.61
C ASP A 63 10.96 -23.36 -18.79
N THR A 64 12.28 -23.56 -18.95
CA THR A 64 13.02 -24.59 -18.21
C THR A 64 13.37 -24.16 -16.79
N VAL A 65 13.67 -22.87 -16.58
CA VAL A 65 13.89 -22.34 -15.23
C VAL A 65 12.57 -22.20 -14.48
N GLU A 66 11.47 -21.84 -15.16
CA GLU A 66 10.13 -21.87 -14.57
C GLU A 66 9.77 -23.29 -14.08
N ALA A 67 9.97 -24.31 -14.90
CA ALA A 67 9.72 -25.71 -14.52
C ALA A 67 10.65 -26.22 -13.39
N GLU A 68 11.92 -25.80 -13.36
CA GLU A 68 12.84 -26.11 -12.25
C GLU A 68 12.39 -25.42 -10.94
N ALA A 69 11.95 -24.16 -11.01
CA ALA A 69 11.45 -23.40 -9.88
C ALA A 69 10.11 -23.96 -9.34
N GLU A 70 9.22 -24.44 -10.22
CA GLU A 70 7.98 -25.14 -9.83
C GLU A 70 8.27 -26.39 -8.99
N ALA A 71 9.23 -27.22 -9.45
CA ALA A 71 9.64 -28.42 -8.75
C ALA A 71 10.30 -28.10 -7.39
N ALA A 72 11.24 -27.15 -7.38
CA ALA A 72 11.92 -26.71 -6.16
C ALA A 72 10.96 -26.16 -5.10
N LEU A 73 9.97 -25.35 -5.52
CA LEU A 73 8.97 -24.80 -4.60
C LEU A 73 8.03 -25.88 -4.05
N LEU A 74 7.64 -26.88 -4.84
CA LEU A 74 6.85 -28.01 -4.34
C LEU A 74 7.66 -28.86 -3.36
N ASP A 75 8.94 -29.11 -3.61
CA ASP A 75 9.79 -29.88 -2.68
C ASP A 75 9.96 -29.15 -1.34
N LYS A 76 10.08 -27.82 -1.37
CA LYS A 76 10.07 -26.92 -0.21
C LYS A 76 8.74 -26.94 0.55
N VAL A 77 7.59 -26.86 -0.14
CA VAL A 77 6.27 -27.09 0.49
C VAL A 77 6.21 -28.47 1.16
N ASN A 78 6.79 -29.48 0.53
CA ASN A 78 6.87 -30.84 1.07
C ASN A 78 7.88 -30.98 2.23
N GLU A 79 8.90 -30.13 2.38
CA GLU A 79 9.76 -30.09 3.58
C GLU A 79 8.94 -29.74 4.83
N ILE A 80 8.06 -28.72 4.75
CA ILE A 80 7.14 -28.38 5.84
C ILE A 80 6.19 -29.54 6.14
N ARG A 81 5.60 -30.15 5.11
CA ARG A 81 4.65 -31.27 5.29
C ARG A 81 5.31 -32.49 5.94
N ARG A 82 6.52 -32.87 5.51
CA ARG A 82 7.32 -33.93 6.14
C ARG A 82 7.64 -33.62 7.60
N ALA A 83 7.96 -32.36 7.94
CA ALA A 83 8.23 -31.94 9.32
C ALA A 83 6.99 -32.01 10.25
N GLU A 84 5.80 -31.80 9.70
CA GLU A 84 4.51 -31.96 10.40
C GLU A 84 3.97 -33.41 10.36
N GLY A 85 4.74 -34.37 9.84
CA GLY A 85 4.35 -35.78 9.72
C GLY A 85 3.26 -36.07 8.68
N LEU A 86 2.99 -35.12 7.78
CA LEU A 86 1.97 -35.22 6.73
C LEU A 86 2.50 -35.90 5.46
N ALA A 87 1.59 -36.51 4.70
CA ALA A 87 1.90 -37.01 3.36
C ALA A 87 2.34 -35.87 2.42
N ILE A 88 3.35 -36.14 1.60
CA ILE A 88 3.78 -35.23 0.54
C ILE A 88 2.70 -35.06 -0.53
N LEU A 89 2.71 -33.93 -1.22
CA LEU A 89 1.87 -33.63 -2.38
C LEU A 89 2.66 -33.94 -3.65
N GLU A 90 2.02 -34.60 -4.60
CA GLU A 90 2.55 -34.79 -5.95
C GLU A 90 2.12 -33.63 -6.87
N ILE A 91 2.95 -33.31 -7.87
CA ILE A 91 2.62 -32.28 -8.86
C ILE A 91 1.56 -32.81 -9.84
N ASN A 92 0.53 -32.00 -10.05
CA ASN A 92 -0.63 -32.32 -10.88
C ASN A 92 -0.67 -31.31 -12.03
N ASP A 93 -0.25 -31.71 -13.23
CA ASP A 93 -0.26 -30.83 -14.41
C ASP A 93 -1.62 -30.13 -14.67
N PRO A 94 -2.79 -30.77 -14.45
CA PRO A 94 -4.09 -30.09 -14.48
C PRO A 94 -4.22 -28.93 -13.47
N LEU A 95 -3.68 -29.01 -12.25
CA LEU A 95 -3.59 -27.86 -11.33
C LEU A 95 -2.50 -26.85 -11.75
N SER A 96 -1.37 -27.32 -12.29
CA SER A 96 -0.25 -26.45 -12.69
C SER A 96 -0.58 -25.59 -13.91
N GLN A 97 -1.35 -26.06 -14.91
CA GLN A 97 -1.71 -25.25 -16.08
C GLN A 97 -2.49 -23.95 -15.75
N PRO A 98 -3.57 -23.94 -14.94
CA PRO A 98 -4.23 -22.72 -14.52
C PRO A 98 -3.38 -21.92 -13.53
N ALA A 99 -2.52 -22.56 -12.73
CA ALA A 99 -1.56 -21.85 -11.87
C ALA A 99 -0.51 -21.06 -12.69
N ARG A 100 0.06 -21.65 -13.76
CA ARG A 100 0.97 -20.97 -14.70
C ARG A 100 0.28 -19.79 -15.39
N ARG A 101 -0.95 -20.00 -15.90
CA ARG A 101 -1.79 -18.93 -16.45
C ARG A 101 -2.08 -17.83 -15.43
N TRP A 102 -2.24 -18.18 -14.15
CA TRP A 102 -2.46 -17.19 -13.10
C TRP A 102 -1.21 -16.38 -12.76
N SER A 103 -0.05 -17.01 -12.59
CA SER A 103 1.23 -16.31 -12.42
C SER A 103 1.54 -15.36 -13.58
N ALA A 104 1.30 -15.79 -14.83
CA ALA A 104 1.45 -14.94 -16.00
C ALA A 104 0.45 -13.77 -16.04
N THR A 105 -0.76 -13.94 -15.50
CA THR A 105 -1.76 -12.88 -15.44
C THR A 105 -1.44 -11.87 -14.32
N MET A 106 -0.99 -12.33 -13.15
CA MET A 106 -0.48 -11.46 -12.07
C MET A 106 0.71 -10.62 -12.52
N ALA A 107 1.64 -11.22 -13.30
CA ALA A 107 2.76 -10.51 -13.92
C ALA A 107 2.28 -9.43 -14.92
N ALA A 108 1.44 -9.83 -15.89
CA ALA A 108 0.90 -8.92 -16.91
C ALA A 108 0.09 -7.75 -16.32
N GLN A 109 -0.53 -7.94 -15.16
CA GLN A 109 -1.29 -6.92 -14.43
C GLN A 109 -0.45 -6.19 -13.36
N ASN A 110 0.78 -6.65 -13.13
CA ASN A 110 1.72 -6.28 -12.09
C ASN A 110 1.06 -6.15 -10.71
N TRP A 111 0.41 -7.23 -10.27
CA TRP A 111 -0.32 -7.29 -9.00
C TRP A 111 -0.54 -8.74 -8.52
N VAL A 112 -0.08 -9.05 -7.31
CA VAL A 112 -0.35 -10.34 -6.64
C VAL A 112 -1.76 -10.34 -6.05
N HIS A 113 -2.60 -11.28 -6.47
CA HIS A 113 -3.98 -11.43 -5.98
C HIS A 113 -4.53 -12.84 -6.25
N HIS A 114 -5.75 -13.13 -5.77
CA HIS A 114 -6.39 -14.46 -5.79
C HIS A 114 -7.59 -14.59 -6.76
N ALA A 115 -7.82 -13.62 -7.66
CA ALA A 115 -9.02 -13.57 -8.49
C ALA A 115 -8.78 -12.93 -9.87
N LEU A 116 -9.24 -13.59 -10.94
CA LEU A 116 -9.04 -13.17 -12.34
C LEU A 116 -9.73 -11.84 -12.70
N ASP A 117 -8.96 -10.77 -12.88
CA ASP A 117 -9.36 -9.63 -13.72
C ASP A 117 -9.24 -10.05 -15.20
N THR A 118 -10.38 -10.21 -15.88
CA THR A 118 -10.47 -10.68 -17.27
C THR A 118 -10.48 -9.58 -18.32
N GLY A 119 -10.37 -8.30 -17.91
CA GLY A 119 -10.10 -7.18 -18.81
C GLY A 119 -11.26 -6.62 -19.65
N ASP A 120 -12.48 -7.15 -19.51
CA ASP A 120 -13.68 -6.63 -20.21
C ASP A 120 -14.47 -5.59 -19.38
N ALA A 121 -15.04 -4.59 -20.07
CA ALA A 121 -15.26 -3.24 -19.51
C ALA A 121 -16.28 -3.09 -18.37
N ASP A 122 -17.13 -4.09 -18.09
CA ASP A 122 -18.16 -4.03 -17.03
C ASP A 122 -17.84 -4.87 -15.77
N GLY A 123 -16.82 -5.73 -15.82
CA GLY A 123 -16.14 -6.26 -14.62
C GLY A 123 -16.97 -7.14 -13.67
N VAL A 124 -18.06 -7.76 -14.13
CA VAL A 124 -18.85 -8.74 -13.35
C VAL A 124 -19.29 -9.86 -14.29
N LEU A 125 -18.71 -11.06 -14.12
CA LEU A 125 -19.37 -12.29 -14.58
C LEU A 125 -20.61 -12.53 -13.69
N PRO A 126 -21.77 -12.93 -14.24
CA PRO A 126 -22.92 -13.29 -13.43
C PRO A 126 -22.57 -14.47 -12.50
N ALA A 127 -23.34 -14.66 -11.43
CA ALA A 127 -23.08 -15.70 -10.42
C ALA A 127 -23.11 -17.15 -10.98
N GLU A 128 -23.56 -17.34 -12.22
CA GLU A 128 -23.58 -18.59 -12.98
C GLU A 128 -22.36 -18.80 -13.90
N ASP A 129 -21.58 -17.73 -14.15
CA ASP A 129 -20.26 -17.76 -14.83
C ASP A 129 -19.09 -17.60 -13.83
N TYR A 130 -19.37 -17.71 -12.52
CA TYR A 130 -18.32 -17.85 -11.49
C TYR A 130 -17.62 -19.21 -11.66
N VAL A 131 -16.64 -19.26 -12.56
CA VAL A 131 -15.65 -20.34 -12.61
C VAL A 131 -14.83 -20.24 -11.32
N THR A 132 -15.23 -20.99 -10.30
CA THR A 132 -14.37 -21.17 -9.13
C THR A 132 -13.13 -21.97 -9.54
N VAL A 133 -12.11 -22.02 -8.68
CA VAL A 133 -10.90 -22.84 -8.96
C VAL A 133 -11.23 -24.34 -9.11
N ALA A 134 -12.44 -24.79 -8.74
CA ALA A 134 -12.94 -26.13 -8.98
C ALA A 134 -13.63 -26.35 -10.35
N ASP A 135 -14.06 -25.30 -11.04
CA ASP A 135 -14.85 -25.42 -12.29
C ASP A 135 -13.97 -25.49 -13.55
N GLU A 136 -12.74 -24.97 -13.51
CA GLU A 136 -11.81 -25.05 -14.65
C GLU A 136 -11.01 -26.37 -14.71
N VAL A 137 -11.08 -27.23 -13.68
CA VAL A 137 -10.35 -28.51 -13.68
C VAL A 137 -11.00 -29.64 -12.87
N VAL A 138 -11.10 -30.79 -13.52
CA VAL A 138 -11.38 -32.16 -13.02
C VAL A 138 -12.57 -32.34 -12.05
N PRO A 139 -13.68 -32.96 -12.50
CA PRO A 139 -14.74 -33.41 -11.60
C PRO A 139 -14.22 -34.38 -10.53
N GLY A 140 -14.37 -34.03 -9.25
CA GLY A 140 -14.01 -34.89 -8.11
C GLY A 140 -13.24 -34.21 -6.97
N TRP A 141 -12.91 -32.92 -7.08
CA TRP A 141 -12.29 -32.16 -5.99
C TRP A 141 -13.33 -31.57 -5.02
N THR A 142 -13.05 -31.65 -3.72
CA THR A 142 -13.97 -31.18 -2.65
C THR A 142 -13.37 -30.21 -1.65
N LYS A 143 -12.07 -29.90 -1.79
CA LYS A 143 -11.42 -28.79 -1.09
C LYS A 143 -10.30 -28.22 -1.96
N VAL A 144 -10.18 -26.88 -2.01
CA VAL A 144 -9.09 -26.17 -2.68
C VAL A 144 -8.46 -25.12 -1.76
N GLY A 145 -7.21 -24.78 -2.03
CA GLY A 145 -6.49 -23.67 -1.40
C GLY A 145 -5.40 -23.11 -2.32
N GLU A 146 -4.94 -21.89 -2.07
CA GLU A 146 -3.95 -21.21 -2.91
C GLU A 146 -3.04 -20.32 -2.07
N ASN A 147 -1.74 -20.33 -2.37
CA ASN A 147 -0.78 -19.30 -1.97
C ASN A 147 -0.26 -18.61 -3.25
N VAL A 148 -0.19 -17.27 -3.25
CA VAL A 148 0.40 -16.49 -4.36
C VAL A 148 1.51 -15.58 -3.86
N GLY A 149 2.48 -15.27 -4.72
CA GLY A 149 3.61 -14.42 -4.35
C GLY A 149 4.40 -13.92 -5.55
N VAL A 150 5.30 -12.97 -5.27
CA VAL A 150 6.27 -12.44 -6.23
C VAL A 150 7.59 -12.17 -5.53
N SER A 151 8.71 -12.47 -6.18
CA SER A 151 10.05 -12.17 -5.66
C SER A 151 10.98 -11.76 -6.80
N GLY A 152 11.84 -10.76 -6.53
CA GLY A 152 12.71 -10.18 -7.55
C GLY A 152 13.83 -11.12 -7.97
N VAL A 153 14.07 -11.19 -9.28
CA VAL A 153 15.11 -11.98 -9.94
C VAL A 153 16.02 -11.08 -10.80
N SER A 154 17.28 -11.49 -11.00
CA SER A 154 18.27 -10.67 -11.74
C SER A 154 19.22 -11.53 -12.58
N TRP A 155 19.27 -11.32 -13.89
CA TRP A 155 20.07 -12.12 -14.83
C TRP A 155 20.59 -11.32 -16.02
N CYS A 156 21.75 -11.75 -16.56
CA CYS A 156 22.22 -11.43 -17.91
C CYS A 156 22.47 -12.72 -18.75
N SER A 157 22.18 -13.89 -18.19
CA SER A 157 22.42 -15.23 -18.76
C SER A 157 21.54 -16.28 -18.10
N GLU A 158 21.44 -17.48 -18.69
CA GLU A 158 20.57 -18.56 -18.18
C GLU A 158 21.03 -19.09 -16.81
N ASP A 159 22.34 -19.25 -16.58
CA ASP A 159 22.87 -19.74 -15.30
C ASP A 159 22.62 -18.73 -14.16
N GLU A 160 22.68 -17.43 -14.46
CA GLU A 160 22.30 -16.37 -13.50
C GLU A 160 20.80 -16.36 -13.22
N LEU A 161 19.95 -16.55 -14.24
CA LEU A 161 18.51 -16.67 -14.06
C LEU A 161 18.16 -17.89 -13.20
N ARG A 162 18.75 -19.05 -13.49
CA ARG A 162 18.58 -20.30 -12.72
C ARG A 162 19.02 -20.14 -11.27
N ALA A 163 20.16 -19.52 -11.01
CA ALA A 163 20.62 -19.23 -9.64
C ALA A 163 19.69 -18.24 -8.93
N SER A 164 19.35 -17.12 -9.57
CA SER A 164 18.49 -16.10 -8.97
C SER A 164 17.07 -16.61 -8.72
N ALA A 165 16.54 -17.50 -9.57
CA ALA A 165 15.24 -18.14 -9.39
C ALA A 165 15.22 -19.09 -8.19
N ALA A 166 16.32 -19.82 -7.93
CA ALA A 166 16.46 -20.63 -6.73
C ALA A 166 16.46 -19.76 -5.45
N ASP A 167 17.25 -18.66 -5.43
CA ASP A 167 17.24 -17.69 -4.33
C ASP A 167 15.83 -17.08 -4.11
N ALA A 168 15.09 -16.80 -5.20
CA ALA A 168 13.73 -16.27 -5.16
C ALA A 168 12.70 -17.29 -4.64
N VAL A 169 12.85 -18.57 -4.99
CA VAL A 169 12.02 -19.68 -4.45
C VAL A 169 12.27 -19.88 -2.96
N ASP A 170 13.52 -19.87 -2.50
CA ASP A 170 13.85 -19.96 -1.08
C ASP A 170 13.31 -18.76 -0.29
N ALA A 171 13.38 -17.55 -0.86
CA ALA A 171 12.78 -16.35 -0.25
C ALA A 171 11.26 -16.46 -0.13
N LEU A 172 10.56 -16.82 -1.22
CA LEU A 172 9.10 -17.00 -1.23
C LEU A 172 8.64 -18.11 -0.29
N HIS A 173 9.36 -19.22 -0.25
CA HIS A 173 9.08 -20.28 0.71
C HIS A 173 9.24 -19.80 2.15
N GLY A 174 10.29 -19.03 2.46
CA GLY A 174 10.51 -18.43 3.77
C GLY A 174 9.36 -17.50 4.19
N ASP A 175 8.91 -16.61 3.29
CA ASP A 175 7.81 -15.69 3.58
C ASP A 175 6.43 -16.42 3.64
N PHE A 176 6.20 -17.48 2.86
CA PHE A 176 5.05 -18.38 3.00
C PHE A 176 5.07 -19.18 4.31
N ALA A 177 6.25 -19.60 4.78
CA ALA A 177 6.40 -20.32 6.05
C ALA A 177 6.21 -19.40 7.27
N ALA A 178 6.52 -18.11 7.12
CA ALA A 178 6.37 -17.09 8.15
C ALA A 178 4.93 -16.55 8.29
N SER A 179 4.13 -16.50 7.22
CA SER A 179 2.70 -16.17 7.30
C SER A 179 1.91 -17.36 7.91
N PRO A 180 1.15 -17.15 9.00
CA PRO A 180 0.27 -18.18 9.55
C PRO A 180 -0.76 -18.71 8.54
N GLU A 181 -1.25 -17.83 7.66
CA GLU A 181 -2.27 -18.12 6.66
C GLU A 181 -1.70 -19.00 5.54
N HIS A 182 -0.61 -18.57 4.91
CA HIS A 182 0.07 -19.36 3.87
C HIS A 182 0.60 -20.70 4.42
N ARG A 183 1.08 -20.72 5.66
CA ARG A 183 1.48 -21.96 6.35
C ARG A 183 0.30 -22.89 6.59
N ALA A 184 -0.86 -22.37 7.01
CA ALA A 184 -2.09 -23.14 7.20
C ALA A 184 -2.58 -23.78 5.89
N THR A 185 -2.41 -23.10 4.75
CA THR A 185 -2.67 -23.69 3.43
C THR A 185 -1.70 -24.86 3.14
N MET A 186 -0.38 -24.67 3.31
CA MET A 186 0.62 -25.71 3.01
C MET A 186 0.42 -27.01 3.82
N VAL A 187 0.04 -26.90 5.10
CA VAL A 187 -0.22 -28.06 5.99
C VAL A 187 -1.67 -28.57 5.91
N GLY A 188 -2.49 -28.02 5.03
CA GLY A 188 -3.89 -28.40 4.90
C GLY A 188 -4.07 -29.86 4.45
N ALA A 189 -5.18 -30.47 4.88
CA ALA A 189 -5.66 -31.74 4.33
C ALA A 189 -5.95 -31.55 2.83
N TYR A 190 -5.02 -32.06 2.02
CA TYR A 190 -4.89 -31.96 0.57
C TYR A 190 -4.03 -33.16 0.12
N ASP A 191 -4.30 -33.69 -1.07
CA ASP A 191 -3.61 -34.83 -1.70
C ASP A 191 -2.84 -34.45 -2.98
N GLN A 192 -3.20 -33.33 -3.62
CA GLN A 192 -2.61 -32.86 -4.87
C GLN A 192 -2.14 -31.41 -4.76
N ALA A 193 -1.07 -31.07 -5.48
CA ALA A 193 -0.62 -29.71 -5.67
C ALA A 193 -0.42 -29.39 -7.16
N GLY A 194 -0.61 -28.14 -7.55
CA GLY A 194 -0.09 -27.60 -8.80
C GLY A 194 0.71 -26.35 -8.50
N VAL A 195 1.83 -26.19 -9.17
CA VAL A 195 2.66 -24.98 -9.09
C VAL A 195 2.69 -24.34 -10.45
N GLY A 196 2.55 -23.03 -10.48
CA GLY A 196 2.79 -22.20 -11.64
C GLY A 196 3.81 -21.13 -11.32
N VAL A 197 4.95 -21.17 -11.98
CA VAL A 197 5.91 -20.07 -11.98
C VAL A 197 5.75 -19.28 -13.29
N HIS A 198 5.95 -17.97 -13.24
CA HIS A 198 6.23 -17.18 -14.42
C HIS A 198 7.33 -16.15 -14.15
N VAL A 199 8.27 -15.98 -15.08
CA VAL A 199 9.34 -14.97 -14.99
C VAL A 199 9.11 -13.88 -16.05
N ASP A 200 9.00 -12.63 -15.61
CA ASP A 200 8.93 -11.46 -16.51
C ASP A 200 10.32 -10.84 -16.79
N GLU A 201 10.45 -9.52 -16.94
CA GLU A 201 11.75 -8.86 -17.10
C GLU A 201 12.59 -8.76 -15.82
N ARG A 202 11.98 -8.88 -14.62
CA ARG A 202 12.65 -8.71 -13.31
C ARG A 202 12.05 -9.49 -12.14
N ASP A 203 10.86 -10.06 -12.27
CA ASP A 203 10.13 -10.63 -11.14
C ASP A 203 9.67 -12.08 -11.43
N LEU A 204 9.77 -12.92 -10.41
CA LEU A 204 9.38 -14.34 -10.41
C LEU A 204 8.04 -14.44 -9.69
N TRP A 205 6.99 -14.68 -10.46
CA TRP A 205 5.59 -14.72 -10.04
C TRP A 205 5.15 -16.16 -9.78
N VAL A 206 4.44 -16.38 -8.69
CA VAL A 206 4.17 -17.72 -8.15
C VAL A 206 2.71 -17.89 -7.79
N THR A 207 2.17 -19.04 -8.17
CA THR A 207 0.88 -19.57 -7.75
C THR A 207 1.09 -21.02 -7.30
N VAL A 208 0.79 -21.33 -6.04
CA VAL A 208 0.76 -22.71 -5.52
C VAL A 208 -0.68 -23.05 -5.18
N ARG A 209 -1.27 -23.99 -5.92
CA ARG A 209 -2.62 -24.51 -5.69
C ARG A 209 -2.57 -25.86 -5.01
N PHE A 210 -3.55 -26.09 -4.15
CA PHE A 210 -3.73 -27.29 -3.35
C PHE A 210 -5.13 -27.84 -3.58
N ALA A 211 -5.29 -29.15 -3.74
CA ALA A 211 -6.59 -29.79 -3.87
C ALA A 211 -6.70 -31.06 -3.00
N ALA A 212 -7.93 -31.48 -2.73
CA ALA A 212 -8.28 -32.77 -2.16
C ALA A 212 -9.31 -33.48 -3.06
N THR A 213 -9.05 -34.74 -3.42
CA THR A 213 -10.01 -35.60 -4.14
C THR A 213 -10.97 -36.30 -3.17
N ASP A 214 -12.23 -36.43 -3.57
CA ASP A 214 -13.26 -37.05 -2.71
C ASP A 214 -13.10 -38.58 -2.68
N GLY A 215 -12.45 -39.11 -1.64
CA GLY A 215 -12.31 -40.57 -1.46
C GLY A 215 -11.28 -41.08 -0.47
N ILE A 216 -10.36 -40.24 0.04
CA ILE A 216 -9.32 -40.67 1.00
C ILE A 216 -9.67 -40.22 2.42
N GLU A 217 -10.16 -41.16 3.22
CA GLU A 217 -10.09 -41.08 4.70
C GLU A 217 -8.61 -40.86 5.09
N PRO A 218 -8.29 -39.92 6.02
CA PRO A 218 -6.91 -39.49 6.25
C PRO A 218 -6.00 -40.68 6.52
N ALA A 219 -4.89 -40.74 5.76
CA ALA A 219 -3.96 -41.86 5.79
C ALA A 219 -3.58 -42.19 7.25
N PRO A 220 -3.67 -43.47 7.67
CA PRO A 220 -3.38 -43.85 9.03
C PRO A 220 -1.96 -43.40 9.37
N ALA A 221 -1.81 -42.73 10.51
CA ALA A 221 -0.52 -42.20 10.95
C ALA A 221 0.54 -43.32 10.89
N PRO A 222 1.74 -43.06 10.36
CA PRO A 222 2.76 -44.09 10.22
C PRO A 222 3.05 -44.72 11.58
N GLU A 223 3.27 -46.04 11.61
CA GLU A 223 3.63 -46.71 12.87
C GLU A 223 4.81 -45.98 13.52
N PRO A 224 4.76 -45.73 14.84
CA PRO A 224 5.79 -44.95 15.51
C PRO A 224 7.15 -45.61 15.29
N ALA A 225 8.12 -44.82 14.82
CA ALA A 225 9.49 -45.27 14.62
C ALA A 225 9.98 -46.00 15.89
N PRO A 226 10.67 -47.14 15.74
CA PRO A 226 10.95 -48.03 16.86
C PRO A 226 11.64 -47.28 17.99
N THR A 227 11.02 -47.31 19.18
CA THR A 227 11.48 -46.57 20.36
C THR A 227 12.97 -46.86 20.58
N PRO A 228 13.85 -45.83 20.65
CA PRO A 228 15.25 -46.06 20.96
C PRO A 228 15.35 -46.75 22.32
N GLU A 229 16.28 -47.70 22.45
CA GLU A 229 16.46 -48.44 23.70
C GLU A 229 16.64 -47.47 24.88
N PRO A 230 16.01 -47.74 26.04
CA PRO A 230 16.02 -46.80 27.14
C PRO A 230 17.44 -46.58 27.65
N VAL A 231 17.95 -45.36 27.45
CA VAL A 231 19.15 -44.87 28.12
C VAL A 231 18.95 -45.05 29.64
N PRO A 232 19.91 -45.63 30.38
CA PRO A 232 19.73 -45.91 31.79
C PRO A 232 19.44 -44.62 32.58
N ASP A 233 18.44 -44.71 33.45
CA ASP A 233 17.87 -43.62 34.23
C ASP A 233 18.97 -42.91 35.07
N PRO A 234 19.18 -41.58 34.93
CA PRO A 234 20.15 -40.87 35.73
C PRO A 234 19.75 -40.88 37.22
N GLU A 235 20.74 -41.00 38.13
CA GLU A 235 20.45 -41.00 39.57
C GLU A 235 19.63 -39.75 39.97
N PRO A 236 18.58 -39.92 40.80
CA PRO A 236 17.68 -38.83 41.13
C PRO A 236 18.43 -37.73 41.89
N ALA A 237 18.41 -36.52 41.32
CA ALA A 237 18.96 -35.33 41.96
C ALA A 237 18.29 -35.11 43.34
N PRO A 238 19.05 -34.64 44.36
CA PRO A 238 18.52 -34.47 45.71
C PRO A 238 17.35 -33.49 45.73
N THR A 239 16.27 -33.87 46.40
CA THR A 239 15.04 -33.07 46.53
C THR A 239 15.39 -31.68 47.10
N PRO A 240 15.01 -30.58 46.43
CA PRO A 240 15.20 -29.24 47.01
C PRO A 240 14.37 -29.09 48.28
N GLU A 241 14.93 -28.40 49.28
CA GLU A 241 14.22 -28.09 50.52
C GLU A 241 12.99 -27.20 50.24
N PRO A 242 11.91 -27.32 51.03
CA PRO A 242 10.69 -26.55 50.79
C PRO A 242 10.96 -25.04 50.92
N VAL A 243 10.65 -24.30 49.86
CA VAL A 243 10.62 -22.84 49.87
C VAL A 243 9.61 -22.38 50.94
N PRO A 244 9.95 -21.43 51.83
CA PRO A 244 9.02 -20.96 52.84
C PRO A 244 7.78 -20.31 52.23
N ASP A 245 6.65 -20.47 52.92
CA ASP A 245 5.36 -19.84 52.59
C ASP A 245 5.55 -18.32 52.42
N PRO A 246 5.01 -17.69 51.34
CA PRO A 246 5.11 -16.25 51.17
C PRO A 246 4.40 -15.50 52.31
N GLU A 247 5.02 -14.43 52.82
CA GLU A 247 4.34 -13.54 53.76
C GLU A 247 3.07 -12.95 53.12
N PRO A 248 1.99 -12.77 53.91
CA PRO A 248 0.73 -12.27 53.38
C PRO A 248 0.89 -10.86 52.81
N GLU A 249 0.30 -10.62 51.63
CA GLU A 249 0.33 -9.32 50.98
C GLU A 249 -0.20 -8.22 51.91
N PRO A 250 0.43 -7.02 51.94
CA PRO A 250 -0.05 -5.92 52.76
C PRO A 250 -1.46 -5.51 52.33
N ALA A 251 -2.32 -5.26 53.31
CA ALA A 251 -3.68 -4.79 53.05
C ALA A 251 -3.68 -3.51 52.19
N PRO A 252 -4.63 -3.35 51.25
CA PRO A 252 -4.63 -2.23 50.33
C PRO A 252 -4.70 -0.89 51.07
N GLU A 253 -3.90 0.08 50.61
CA GLU A 253 -3.98 1.46 51.09
C GLU A 253 -5.39 2.03 50.82
N PRO A 254 -5.91 2.90 51.71
CA PRO A 254 -7.25 3.47 51.55
C PRO A 254 -7.35 4.33 50.28
N GLU A 255 -8.50 4.26 49.61
CA GLU A 255 -8.78 5.10 48.44
C GLU A 255 -8.59 6.60 48.78
N PRO A 256 -7.94 7.38 47.91
CA PRO A 256 -7.75 8.81 48.14
C PRO A 256 -9.10 9.54 48.16
N GLU A 257 -9.27 10.47 49.10
CA GLU A 257 -10.49 11.27 49.22
C GLU A 257 -10.82 12.00 47.90
N PRO A 258 -12.11 12.11 47.52
CA PRO A 258 -12.51 12.73 46.27
C PRO A 258 -12.06 14.19 46.21
N ALA A 259 -11.41 14.56 45.11
CA ALA A 259 -10.94 15.93 44.88
C ALA A 259 -12.12 16.93 44.97
N PRO A 260 -11.92 18.12 45.58
CA PRO A 260 -13.00 19.08 45.79
C PRO A 260 -13.57 19.57 44.46
N GLU A 261 -14.91 19.78 44.44
CA GLU A 261 -15.63 20.21 43.24
C GLU A 261 -15.05 21.52 42.65
N PRO A 262 -14.97 21.64 41.31
CA PRO A 262 -14.44 22.82 40.67
C PRO A 262 -15.32 24.05 40.97
N SER A 263 -14.69 25.09 41.54
CA SER A 263 -15.33 26.38 41.83
C SER A 263 -16.04 26.94 40.58
N PRO A 264 -17.28 27.47 40.70
CA PRO A 264 -18.07 27.88 39.56
C PRO A 264 -17.37 28.94 38.71
N ALA A 265 -17.45 28.78 37.38
CA ALA A 265 -16.81 29.67 36.43
C ALA A 265 -17.27 31.13 36.61
N PRO A 266 -16.35 32.11 36.47
CA PRO A 266 -16.70 33.53 36.61
C PRO A 266 -17.73 33.93 35.56
N ALA A 267 -18.71 34.74 35.96
CA ALA A 267 -19.79 35.20 35.10
C ALA A 267 -19.26 35.94 33.86
N PRO A 268 -19.90 35.78 32.68
CA PRO A 268 -19.44 36.41 31.44
C PRO A 268 -19.43 37.93 31.56
N ALA A 269 -18.35 38.55 31.07
CA ALA A 269 -18.22 40.00 31.02
C ALA A 269 -19.35 40.62 30.17
N PRO A 270 -19.85 41.82 30.51
CA PRO A 270 -20.92 42.46 29.78
C PRO A 270 -20.51 42.75 28.33
N ALA A 271 -21.46 42.58 27.41
CA ALA A 271 -21.25 42.80 25.99
C ALA A 271 -20.78 44.24 25.69
N PRO A 272 -19.86 44.44 24.73
CA PRO A 272 -19.39 45.77 24.36
C PRO A 272 -20.55 46.63 23.85
N ALA A 273 -20.55 47.91 24.25
CA ALA A 273 -21.55 48.88 23.82
C ALA A 273 -21.51 49.07 22.29
N PRO A 274 -22.65 49.35 21.63
CA PRO A 274 -22.71 49.51 20.18
C PRO A 274 -21.83 50.66 19.70
N THR A 275 -21.00 50.38 18.68
CA THR A 275 -20.14 51.35 18.03
C THR A 275 -20.95 52.54 17.49
N PRO A 276 -20.54 53.80 17.71
CA PRO A 276 -21.25 54.95 17.16
C PRO A 276 -21.25 54.94 15.62
N PRO A 277 -22.28 55.50 14.96
CA PRO A 277 -22.34 55.57 13.51
C PRO A 277 -21.18 56.43 12.95
N PRO A 278 -20.69 56.13 11.74
CA PRO A 278 -19.59 56.88 11.13
C PRO A 278 -19.99 58.35 10.90
N ALA A 279 -19.04 59.26 11.18
CA ALA A 279 -19.19 60.68 10.88
C ALA A 279 -19.31 60.91 9.36
N PRO A 280 -20.04 61.96 8.91
CA PRO A 280 -20.18 62.26 7.49
C PRO A 280 -18.81 62.59 6.86
N THR A 281 -18.53 61.95 5.73
CA THR A 281 -17.28 62.12 4.97
C THR A 281 -17.15 63.53 4.40
N GLU A 282 -15.96 64.16 4.51
CA GLU A 282 -15.68 65.41 3.80
C GLU A 282 -15.69 65.22 2.26
N PRO A 283 -16.00 66.27 1.49
CA PRO A 283 -15.87 66.23 0.03
C PRO A 283 -14.41 65.99 -0.38
N ALA A 284 -14.19 65.08 -1.34
CA ALA A 284 -12.86 64.77 -1.83
C ALA A 284 -12.16 66.00 -2.45
N PRO A 285 -10.85 66.21 -2.18
CA PRO A 285 -10.10 67.28 -2.81
C PRO A 285 -9.99 67.09 -4.33
N ALA A 286 -9.90 68.19 -5.07
CA ALA A 286 -9.81 68.17 -6.53
C ALA A 286 -8.59 67.36 -7.01
N PRO A 287 -8.72 66.63 -8.15
CA PRO A 287 -7.65 65.76 -8.64
C PRO A 287 -6.39 66.56 -8.97
N ALA A 288 -5.25 66.11 -8.45
CA ALA A 288 -3.94 66.65 -8.81
C ALA A 288 -3.67 66.45 -10.32
N PRO A 289 -2.93 67.36 -10.98
CA PRO A 289 -2.58 67.19 -12.38
C PRO A 289 -1.79 65.89 -12.57
N ALA A 290 -2.14 65.13 -13.61
CA ALA A 290 -1.57 63.80 -13.85
C ALA A 290 -0.03 63.85 -13.93
N PRO A 291 0.69 62.94 -13.24
CA PRO A 291 2.13 62.88 -13.34
C PRO A 291 2.54 62.62 -14.80
N ARG A 292 3.59 63.31 -15.24
CA ARG A 292 4.19 63.11 -16.56
C ARG A 292 4.54 61.62 -16.70
N PRO A 293 4.21 60.95 -17.82
CA PRO A 293 4.51 59.53 -17.97
C PRO A 293 6.00 59.28 -17.72
N ALA A 294 6.29 58.29 -16.87
CA ALA A 294 7.65 57.82 -16.66
C ALA A 294 8.24 57.35 -18.00
N PRO A 295 9.56 57.45 -18.22
CA PRO A 295 10.17 56.81 -19.37
C PRO A 295 9.82 55.32 -19.35
N GLU A 296 9.43 54.80 -20.52
CA GLU A 296 9.16 53.38 -20.72
C GLU A 296 10.39 52.58 -20.25
N PRO A 297 10.23 51.59 -19.35
CA PRO A 297 11.38 50.86 -18.83
C PRO A 297 12.06 50.14 -19.99
N GLU A 298 13.40 50.19 -20.04
CA GLU A 298 14.15 49.46 -21.07
C GLU A 298 13.70 48.00 -21.07
N PRO A 299 13.42 47.41 -22.26
CA PRO A 299 12.95 46.04 -22.35
C PRO A 299 13.97 45.12 -21.67
N ALA A 300 13.51 44.43 -20.62
CA ALA A 300 14.38 43.62 -19.79
C ALA A 300 15.25 42.69 -20.67
N PRO A 301 16.57 42.61 -20.42
CA PRO A 301 17.49 41.94 -21.33
C PRO A 301 17.01 40.52 -21.60
N ALA A 302 16.83 40.20 -22.88
CA ALA A 302 16.24 38.93 -23.30
C ALA A 302 16.93 37.77 -22.57
N PRO A 303 16.17 36.82 -21.99
CA PRO A 303 16.74 35.81 -21.12
C PRO A 303 17.81 35.03 -21.87
N GLY A 304 19.06 35.19 -21.41
CA GLY A 304 20.22 34.53 -22.01
C GLY A 304 20.03 33.01 -22.06
N PRO A 305 20.76 32.32 -22.96
CA PRO A 305 20.58 30.88 -23.20
C PRO A 305 20.55 30.13 -21.86
N ARG A 306 19.39 29.52 -21.59
CA ARG A 306 19.04 28.94 -20.28
C ARG A 306 20.12 27.91 -19.93
N ARG A 307 20.99 28.21 -18.96
CA ARG A 307 21.97 27.24 -18.47
C ARG A 307 21.22 25.96 -18.06
N PRO A 308 21.73 24.76 -18.39
CA PRO A 308 21.14 23.53 -17.90
C PRO A 308 21.07 23.58 -16.37
N ALA A 309 19.95 23.12 -15.81
CA ALA A 309 19.78 23.06 -14.36
C ALA A 309 20.89 22.19 -13.75
N THR A 310 21.48 22.65 -12.65
CA THR A 310 22.52 21.87 -11.98
C THR A 310 21.91 20.60 -11.35
N PRO A 311 22.71 19.56 -11.07
CA PRO A 311 22.28 18.37 -10.32
C PRO A 311 21.45 18.72 -9.08
N GLU A 312 21.91 19.70 -8.31
CA GLU A 312 21.27 20.20 -7.10
C GLU A 312 19.93 20.88 -7.39
N ALA A 313 19.86 21.71 -8.43
CA ALA A 313 18.62 22.38 -8.82
C ALA A 313 17.53 21.39 -9.28
N ARG A 314 17.93 20.27 -9.91
CA ARG A 314 16.98 19.19 -10.27
C ARG A 314 16.49 18.44 -9.04
N VAL A 315 17.39 18.02 -8.15
CA VAL A 315 17.03 17.35 -6.89
C VAL A 315 16.09 18.20 -6.02
N ILE A 316 16.38 19.50 -5.87
CA ILE A 316 15.50 20.43 -5.13
C ILE A 316 14.12 20.53 -5.79
N LYS A 317 14.06 20.64 -7.13
CA LYS A 317 12.78 20.64 -7.87
C LYS A 317 12.00 19.35 -7.63
N SER A 318 12.64 18.18 -7.74
CA SER A 318 12.01 16.87 -7.55
C SER A 318 11.49 16.67 -6.13
N LEU A 319 12.22 17.13 -5.09
CA LEU A 319 11.75 17.07 -3.71
C LEU A 319 10.52 17.97 -3.48
N TYR A 320 10.51 19.17 -4.07
CA TYR A 320 9.37 20.07 -4.02
C TYR A 320 8.14 19.52 -4.76
N GLU A 321 8.33 18.89 -5.92
CA GLU A 321 7.23 18.27 -6.68
C GLU A 321 6.69 17.02 -5.95
N LEU A 322 7.57 16.18 -5.39
CA LEU A 322 7.20 15.00 -4.59
C LEU A 322 6.43 15.37 -3.31
N PHE A 323 6.95 16.30 -2.51
CA PHE A 323 6.34 16.63 -1.21
C PHE A 323 5.16 17.59 -1.34
N LEU A 324 5.26 18.61 -2.19
CA LEU A 324 4.31 19.73 -2.21
C LEU A 324 3.44 19.79 -3.47
N GLY A 325 3.67 18.91 -4.46
CA GLY A 325 2.94 18.93 -5.74
C GLY A 325 3.20 20.18 -6.59
N ARG A 326 4.27 20.93 -6.30
CA ARG A 326 4.62 22.19 -6.99
C ARG A 326 6.12 22.35 -7.19
N THR A 327 6.52 23.20 -8.13
CA THR A 327 7.92 23.64 -8.25
C THR A 327 8.31 24.61 -7.13
N PRO A 328 9.59 24.67 -6.72
CA PRO A 328 10.09 25.71 -5.81
C PRO A 328 10.07 27.08 -6.50
N ASN A 329 9.83 28.14 -5.74
CA ASN A 329 10.02 29.51 -6.21
C ASN A 329 11.52 29.88 -6.23
N VAL A 330 11.87 31.02 -6.86
CA VAL A 330 13.27 31.43 -7.06
C VAL A 330 14.03 31.63 -5.74
N LEU A 331 13.37 32.10 -4.67
CA LEU A 331 14.00 32.29 -3.36
C LEU A 331 14.17 30.97 -2.61
N GLU A 332 13.19 30.06 -2.68
CA GLU A 332 13.31 28.69 -2.17
C GLU A 332 14.48 27.96 -2.85
N GLN A 333 14.53 28.00 -4.18
CA GLN A 333 15.61 27.42 -4.98
C GLN A 333 16.98 28.00 -4.58
N GLN A 334 17.10 29.33 -4.48
CA GLN A 334 18.35 29.99 -4.07
C GLN A 334 18.71 29.79 -2.59
N HIS A 335 17.75 29.49 -1.72
CA HIS A 335 18.00 29.11 -0.33
C HIS A 335 18.59 27.70 -0.29
N TRP A 336 17.87 26.71 -0.82
CA TRP A 336 18.26 25.31 -0.75
C TRP A 336 19.56 25.01 -1.51
N THR A 337 19.81 25.61 -2.66
CA THR A 337 21.10 25.48 -3.38
C THR A 337 22.30 26.05 -2.59
N ARG A 338 22.10 26.84 -1.52
CA ARG A 338 23.16 27.27 -0.59
C ARG A 338 23.23 26.46 0.71
N VAL A 339 22.12 25.87 1.15
CA VAL A 339 22.06 25.07 2.39
C VAL A 339 22.51 23.64 2.14
N MET A 340 22.11 23.06 1.00
CA MET A 340 22.41 21.69 0.62
C MET A 340 23.93 21.53 0.40
N ARG A 341 24.57 20.69 1.22
CA ARG A 341 25.96 20.29 1.01
C ARG A 341 26.01 19.25 -0.12
N SER A 342 27.19 18.97 -0.67
CA SER A 342 27.34 18.06 -1.82
C SER A 342 26.70 16.68 -1.57
N LYS A 343 25.51 16.48 -2.16
CA LYS A 343 24.57 15.35 -1.99
C LYS A 343 23.77 15.24 -0.68
N ASP A 344 23.93 16.11 0.32
CA ASP A 344 23.15 16.04 1.57
C ASP A 344 21.83 16.83 1.45
N VAL A 345 20.77 16.10 1.13
CA VAL A 345 19.38 16.57 1.04
C VAL A 345 18.62 16.58 2.37
N THR A 346 19.17 15.99 3.43
CA THR A 346 18.43 15.68 4.67
C THR A 346 17.69 16.89 5.24
N ALA A 347 18.38 18.04 5.31
CA ALA A 347 17.80 19.28 5.83
C ALA A 347 16.62 19.82 4.99
N LEU A 348 16.63 19.61 3.67
CA LEU A 348 15.51 19.97 2.79
C LEU A 348 14.37 18.98 2.96
N THR A 349 14.64 17.68 2.90
CA THR A 349 13.62 16.63 3.02
C THR A 349 12.89 16.71 4.37
N THR A 350 13.62 16.91 5.49
CA THR A 350 13.01 17.14 6.80
C THR A 350 12.17 18.42 6.83
N ALA A 351 12.65 19.54 6.27
CA ALA A 351 11.90 20.79 6.27
C ALA A 351 10.62 20.75 5.43
N LEU A 352 10.60 19.97 4.35
CA LEU A 352 9.39 19.70 3.57
C LEU A 352 8.43 18.79 4.35
N ALA A 353 8.93 17.68 4.90
CA ALA A 353 8.14 16.67 5.60
C ALA A 353 7.36 17.21 6.82
N VAL A 354 7.95 18.14 7.58
CA VAL A 354 7.31 18.74 8.77
C VAL A 354 6.49 20.00 8.46
N SER A 355 6.24 20.31 7.19
CA SER A 355 5.54 21.54 6.79
C SER A 355 4.01 21.39 6.76
N ASP A 356 3.31 22.45 7.17
CA ASP A 356 1.85 22.58 7.02
C ASP A 356 1.39 22.41 5.56
N GLU A 357 2.25 22.76 4.60
CA GLU A 357 1.98 22.61 3.17
C GLU A 357 1.96 21.13 2.77
N TRP A 358 2.99 20.35 3.14
CA TRP A 358 3.07 18.90 2.92
C TRP A 358 1.91 18.17 3.62
N ALA A 359 1.71 18.44 4.92
CA ALA A 359 0.62 17.86 5.69
C ALA A 359 -0.74 18.16 5.02
N GLY A 360 -0.91 19.38 4.52
CA GLY A 360 -2.10 19.80 3.79
C GLY A 360 -2.27 19.11 2.43
N THR A 361 -1.18 18.79 1.71
CA THR A 361 -1.22 18.02 0.47
C THR A 361 -1.68 16.58 0.75
N ARG A 362 -1.10 15.90 1.73
CA ARG A 362 -1.45 14.52 2.08
C ARG A 362 -2.84 14.39 2.72
N VAL A 363 -3.33 15.42 3.42
CA VAL A 363 -4.74 15.52 3.84
C VAL A 363 -5.68 15.65 2.64
N ASN A 364 -5.41 16.57 1.70
CA ASN A 364 -6.22 16.72 0.49
C ASN A 364 -6.30 15.43 -0.33
N GLU A 365 -5.26 14.61 -0.25
CA GLU A 365 -5.12 13.32 -0.91
C GLU A 365 -5.97 12.22 -0.27
N LEU A 366 -5.91 12.05 1.05
CA LEU A 366 -6.79 11.13 1.77
C LEU A 366 -8.27 11.47 1.58
N TYR A 367 -8.64 12.74 1.51
CA TYR A 367 -10.02 13.13 1.14
C TYR A 367 -10.37 12.68 -0.29
N ARG A 368 -9.43 12.79 -1.24
CA ARG A 368 -9.64 12.41 -2.64
C ARG A 368 -9.74 10.91 -2.84
N THR A 369 -8.96 10.10 -2.12
CA THR A 369 -9.03 8.64 -2.19
C THR A 369 -10.25 8.11 -1.42
N VAL A 370 -10.36 8.41 -0.13
CA VAL A 370 -11.37 7.83 0.78
C VAL A 370 -12.78 8.39 0.53
N LEU A 371 -12.90 9.70 0.32
CA LEU A 371 -14.20 10.37 0.20
C LEU A 371 -14.54 10.77 -1.25
N GLY A 372 -13.60 10.62 -2.18
CA GLY A 372 -13.80 10.96 -3.60
C GLY A 372 -13.92 12.46 -3.88
N ARG A 373 -13.51 13.33 -2.94
CA ARG A 373 -13.62 14.79 -3.04
C ARG A 373 -12.38 15.49 -2.51
N SER A 374 -12.21 16.78 -2.78
CA SER A 374 -11.22 17.59 -2.05
C SER A 374 -11.66 17.85 -0.61
N ALA A 375 -10.70 18.00 0.29
CA ALA A 375 -10.94 18.61 1.59
C ALA A 375 -11.38 20.07 1.40
N ASP A 376 -12.36 20.51 2.18
CA ASP A 376 -12.70 21.92 2.31
C ASP A 376 -11.67 22.66 3.18
N ALA A 377 -11.71 23.99 3.20
CA ALA A 377 -10.75 24.80 3.94
C ALA A 377 -10.78 24.56 5.46
N GLY A 378 -11.94 24.21 6.04
CA GLY A 378 -12.09 23.91 7.46
C GLY A 378 -11.54 22.54 7.82
N GLY A 379 -11.97 21.50 7.08
CA GLY A 379 -11.47 20.12 7.22
C GLY A 379 -9.95 20.05 7.02
N ARG A 380 -9.41 20.68 5.96
CA ARG A 380 -7.95 20.74 5.75
C ARG A 380 -7.23 21.41 6.92
N ALA A 381 -7.70 22.57 7.38
CA ALA A 381 -7.08 23.28 8.49
C ALA A 381 -7.14 22.52 9.82
N HIS A 382 -8.21 21.77 10.08
CA HIS A 382 -8.34 20.89 11.23
C HIS A 382 -7.26 19.81 11.25
N TRP A 383 -7.12 19.04 10.17
CA TRP A 383 -6.16 17.94 10.10
C TRP A 383 -4.70 18.41 10.02
N VAL A 384 -4.41 19.50 9.31
CA VAL A 384 -3.07 20.11 9.31
C VAL A 384 -2.67 20.52 10.74
N LYS A 385 -3.57 21.19 11.48
CA LYS A 385 -3.32 21.53 12.87
C LYS A 385 -3.13 20.30 13.76
N ALA A 386 -3.89 19.22 13.53
CA ALA A 386 -3.73 17.97 14.27
C ALA A 386 -2.33 17.35 14.03
N ILE A 387 -1.89 17.27 12.78
CA ILE A 387 -0.55 16.76 12.39
C ILE A 387 0.55 17.65 13.00
N ALA A 388 0.45 18.98 12.84
CA ALA A 388 1.39 19.94 13.42
C ALA A 388 1.45 19.91 14.97
N SER A 389 0.43 19.33 15.63
CA SER A 389 0.40 19.12 17.08
C SER A 389 0.96 17.75 17.52
N GLY A 390 1.62 17.01 16.62
CA GLY A 390 2.14 15.65 16.87
C GLY A 390 1.18 14.52 16.51
N GLY A 391 0.04 14.83 15.86
CA GLY A 391 -0.86 13.83 15.29
C GLY A 391 -0.22 13.10 14.11
N ARG A 392 -0.57 11.82 13.93
CA ARG A 392 -0.04 10.96 12.87
C ARG A 392 -1.02 10.85 11.70
N LEU A 393 -0.48 10.77 10.49
CA LEU A 393 -1.25 10.58 9.27
C LEU A 393 -2.11 9.32 9.33
N LYS A 394 -1.60 8.21 9.90
CA LYS A 394 -2.39 6.98 10.07
C LYS A 394 -3.65 7.16 10.93
N ALA A 395 -3.69 8.15 11.83
CA ALA A 395 -4.92 8.50 12.56
C ALA A 395 -5.90 9.32 11.69
N VAL A 396 -5.38 10.23 10.83
CA VAL A 396 -6.20 10.96 9.85
C VAL A 396 -6.86 9.99 8.86
N ALA A 397 -6.10 9.02 8.36
CA ALA A 397 -6.64 7.96 7.48
C ALA A 397 -7.73 7.15 8.19
N ALA A 398 -7.46 6.63 9.40
CA ALA A 398 -8.42 5.88 10.19
C ALA A 398 -9.72 6.65 10.47
N ALA A 399 -9.63 7.96 10.78
CA ALA A 399 -10.79 8.80 11.04
C ALA A 399 -11.60 9.09 9.77
N LEU A 400 -10.96 9.27 8.60
CA LEU A 400 -11.65 9.47 7.32
C LEU A 400 -12.32 8.18 6.84
N TYR A 401 -11.64 7.03 6.89
CA TYR A 401 -12.23 5.72 6.59
C TYR A 401 -13.33 5.36 7.60
N GLY A 402 -13.14 5.68 8.88
CA GLY A 402 -14.14 5.44 9.92
C GLY A 402 -15.36 6.36 9.87
N SER A 403 -15.27 7.47 9.13
CA SER A 403 -16.24 8.56 9.14
C SER A 403 -17.65 8.16 8.71
N ASP A 404 -18.63 8.97 9.13
CA ASP A 404 -20.00 8.83 8.64
C ASP A 404 -20.07 9.01 7.12
N GLU A 405 -19.36 9.98 6.55
CA GLU A 405 -19.36 10.21 5.09
C GLU A 405 -18.87 8.97 4.30
N HIS A 406 -17.81 8.30 4.76
CA HIS A 406 -17.35 7.05 4.15
C HIS A 406 -18.34 5.90 4.33
N PHE A 407 -18.99 5.81 5.49
CA PHE A 407 -20.04 4.82 5.75
C PHE A 407 -21.31 5.06 4.90
N GLU A 408 -21.66 6.32 4.64
CA GLU A 408 -22.80 6.70 3.79
C GLU A 408 -22.53 6.45 2.31
N ARG A 409 -21.32 6.81 1.84
CA ARG A 409 -20.80 6.47 0.50
C ARG A 409 -20.91 4.97 0.22
N ASN A 410 -20.55 4.14 1.21
CA ASN A 410 -20.64 2.68 1.15
C ASN A 410 -22.01 2.14 1.62
N GLY A 411 -23.09 2.86 1.32
CA GLY A 411 -24.46 2.34 1.42
C GLY A 411 -24.99 2.12 2.85
N ARG A 412 -24.38 2.73 3.87
CA ARG A 412 -24.77 2.63 5.30
C ARG A 412 -24.88 1.20 5.84
N SER A 413 -24.09 0.26 5.31
CA SER A 413 -24.11 -1.16 5.72
C SER A 413 -22.78 -1.57 6.38
N PRO A 414 -22.79 -2.20 7.58
CA PRO A 414 -21.58 -2.73 8.21
C PRO A 414 -20.81 -3.72 7.32
N ARG A 415 -21.50 -4.50 6.47
CA ARG A 415 -20.87 -5.39 5.50
C ARG A 415 -20.15 -4.60 4.40
N ARG A 416 -20.85 -3.70 3.71
CA ARG A 416 -20.28 -2.87 2.63
C ARG A 416 -19.13 -1.98 3.12
N PHE A 417 -19.22 -1.50 4.35
CA PHE A 417 -18.15 -0.78 5.02
C PHE A 417 -16.88 -1.64 5.16
N VAL A 418 -17.01 -2.88 5.64
CA VAL A 418 -15.85 -3.79 5.77
C VAL A 418 -15.30 -4.21 4.40
N GLU A 419 -16.16 -4.51 3.43
CA GLU A 419 -15.76 -4.78 2.04
C GLU A 419 -14.93 -3.62 1.46
N ALA A 420 -15.39 -2.38 1.61
CA ALA A 420 -14.64 -1.18 1.18
C ALA A 420 -13.31 -1.00 1.93
N LEU A 421 -13.20 -1.39 3.21
CA LEU A 421 -11.90 -1.37 3.90
C LEU A 421 -10.92 -2.43 3.38
N TYR A 422 -11.39 -3.60 2.94
CA TYR A 422 -10.52 -4.56 2.25
C TYR A 422 -10.05 -3.97 0.91
N GLU A 423 -10.96 -3.45 0.10
CA GLU A 423 -10.65 -2.90 -1.23
C GLU A 423 -9.74 -1.65 -1.17
N ASP A 424 -10.07 -0.65 -0.36
CA ASP A 424 -9.37 0.65 -0.34
C ASP A 424 -8.06 0.67 0.49
N ILE A 425 -7.86 -0.28 1.42
CA ILE A 425 -6.69 -0.29 2.34
C ILE A 425 -5.75 -1.48 2.10
N LEU A 426 -6.26 -2.59 1.55
CA LEU A 426 -5.53 -3.83 1.28
C LEU A 426 -5.59 -4.22 -0.22
N GLY A 427 -6.22 -3.40 -1.07
CA GLY A 427 -6.34 -3.59 -2.53
C GLY A 427 -7.27 -4.72 -2.98
N ARG A 428 -7.64 -5.66 -2.11
CA ARG A 428 -8.30 -6.93 -2.44
C ARG A 428 -9.73 -7.04 -1.91
N ALA A 429 -10.44 -8.07 -2.34
CA ALA A 429 -11.67 -8.49 -1.67
C ALA A 429 -11.38 -9.11 -0.28
N GLY A 430 -12.33 -8.92 0.65
CA GLY A 430 -12.38 -9.66 1.90
C GLY A 430 -13.02 -11.04 1.71
N ASP A 431 -12.58 -12.03 2.49
CA ASP A 431 -13.26 -13.33 2.56
C ASP A 431 -14.48 -13.25 3.50
N GLU A 432 -15.42 -14.18 3.37
CA GLU A 432 -16.65 -14.20 4.19
C GLU A 432 -16.38 -14.29 5.70
N ASN A 433 -15.33 -14.99 6.14
CA ASN A 433 -15.02 -15.12 7.57
C ASN A 433 -14.42 -13.82 8.13
N GLY A 434 -13.49 -13.20 7.40
CA GLY A 434 -12.94 -11.88 7.70
C GLY A 434 -14.03 -10.79 7.72
N ILE A 435 -14.89 -10.77 6.70
CA ILE A 435 -16.03 -9.86 6.60
C ILE A 435 -17.04 -10.08 7.75
N TRP A 436 -17.31 -11.33 8.14
CA TRP A 436 -18.17 -11.65 9.29
C TRP A 436 -17.54 -11.23 10.63
N TYR A 437 -16.26 -11.52 10.83
CA TYR A 437 -15.50 -11.21 12.06
C TYR A 437 -15.54 -9.70 12.39
N TRP A 438 -15.35 -8.83 11.39
CA TRP A 438 -15.43 -7.39 11.60
C TRP A 438 -16.87 -6.91 11.83
N GLN A 439 -17.87 -7.46 11.13
CA GLN A 439 -19.29 -7.14 11.38
C GLN A 439 -19.71 -7.50 12.81
N VAL A 440 -19.28 -8.65 13.34
CA VAL A 440 -19.57 -9.04 14.72
C VAL A 440 -18.98 -8.04 15.71
N ARG A 441 -17.75 -7.55 15.48
CA ARG A 441 -17.14 -6.55 16.37
C ARG A 441 -17.81 -5.18 16.26
N LEU A 442 -18.23 -4.75 15.07
CA LEU A 442 -19.06 -3.55 14.89
C LEU A 442 -20.40 -3.68 15.65
N ALA A 443 -21.06 -4.84 15.59
CA ALA A 443 -22.29 -5.13 16.32
C ALA A 443 -22.08 -5.20 17.85
N GLN A 444 -20.88 -5.55 18.31
CA GLN A 444 -20.46 -5.52 19.71
C GLN A 444 -20.04 -4.10 20.19
N GLY A 445 -20.13 -3.08 19.33
CA GLY A 445 -19.86 -1.68 19.69
C GLY A 445 -18.42 -1.20 19.44
N LEU A 446 -17.58 -1.97 18.74
CA LEU A 446 -16.30 -1.46 18.24
C LEU A 446 -16.58 -0.35 17.21
N SER A 447 -15.87 0.78 17.28
CA SER A 447 -16.12 1.90 16.37
C SER A 447 -15.60 1.63 14.95
N ARG A 448 -16.21 2.25 13.94
CA ARG A 448 -15.74 2.22 12.55
C ARG A 448 -14.30 2.73 12.42
N GLU A 449 -13.94 3.77 13.16
CA GLU A 449 -12.56 4.29 13.23
C GLU A 449 -11.59 3.25 13.81
N SER A 450 -11.97 2.52 14.87
CA SER A 450 -11.13 1.44 15.42
C SER A 450 -10.96 0.26 14.46
N VAL A 451 -11.98 -0.05 13.65
CA VAL A 451 -11.86 -1.05 12.57
C VAL A 451 -10.93 -0.53 11.47
N ALA A 452 -11.15 0.67 10.94
CA ALA A 452 -10.29 1.27 9.92
C ALA A 452 -8.83 1.42 10.37
N ALA A 453 -8.59 1.82 11.62
CA ALA A 453 -7.27 1.85 12.23
C ALA A 453 -6.61 0.46 12.26
N SER A 454 -7.39 -0.61 12.48
CA SER A 454 -6.88 -1.99 12.49
C SER A 454 -6.49 -2.46 11.09
N PHE A 455 -7.25 -2.10 10.05
CA PHE A 455 -6.89 -2.36 8.65
C PHE A 455 -5.61 -1.60 8.26
N TYR A 456 -5.54 -0.29 8.55
CA TYR A 456 -4.38 0.55 8.23
C TYR A 456 -3.11 0.16 9.03
N ALA A 457 -3.28 -0.46 10.20
CA ALA A 457 -2.22 -1.01 11.04
C ALA A 457 -2.01 -2.54 10.88
N SER A 458 -2.56 -3.17 9.83
CA SER A 458 -2.23 -4.54 9.44
C SER A 458 -0.77 -4.66 8.96
N ALA A 459 -0.25 -5.88 8.82
CA ALA A 459 1.05 -6.10 8.19
C ALA A 459 0.99 -5.86 6.68
N GLU A 460 -0.05 -6.40 6.03
CA GLU A 460 -0.41 -6.24 4.62
C GLU A 460 -0.44 -4.76 4.19
N SER A 461 -1.26 -3.92 4.80
CA SER A 461 -1.32 -2.49 4.45
C SER A 461 -0.02 -1.74 4.73
N ARG A 462 0.85 -2.23 5.64
CA ARG A 462 2.21 -1.67 5.78
C ARG A 462 3.11 -2.07 4.62
N GLN A 463 3.05 -3.32 4.16
CA GLN A 463 3.81 -3.79 2.98
C GLN A 463 3.40 -3.00 1.73
N ASP A 464 2.11 -2.84 1.47
CA ASP A 464 1.59 -2.08 0.32
C ASP A 464 2.06 -0.63 0.32
N ARG A 465 2.08 0.02 1.48
CA ARG A 465 2.57 1.40 1.62
C ARG A 465 4.09 1.50 1.48
N VAL A 466 4.87 0.52 1.94
CA VAL A 466 6.31 0.44 1.67
C VAL A 466 6.56 0.30 0.17
N VAL A 467 5.89 -0.64 -0.51
CA VAL A 467 6.00 -0.84 -1.96
C VAL A 467 5.63 0.43 -2.73
N SER A 468 4.51 1.06 -2.37
CA SER A 468 4.03 2.30 -3.00
C SER A 468 5.05 3.43 -2.88
N LEU A 469 5.57 3.69 -1.66
CA LEU A 469 6.54 4.75 -1.42
C LEU A 469 7.90 4.46 -2.09
N TYR A 470 8.33 3.21 -2.18
CA TYR A 470 9.52 2.82 -2.95
C TYR A 470 9.34 3.11 -4.45
N ARG A 471 8.20 2.75 -5.03
CA ARG A 471 7.92 2.98 -6.47
C ARG A 471 7.80 4.46 -6.79
N GLU A 472 7.13 5.24 -5.95
CA GLU A 472 6.99 6.69 -6.10
C GLU A 472 8.37 7.38 -6.01
N ILE A 473 9.08 7.18 -4.90
CA ILE A 473 10.26 7.95 -4.53
C ILE A 473 11.53 7.43 -5.23
N LEU A 474 11.76 6.13 -5.24
CA LEU A 474 12.96 5.51 -5.82
C LEU A 474 12.75 4.97 -7.24
N GLY A 475 11.50 4.72 -7.67
CA GLY A 475 11.22 4.24 -9.02
C GLY A 475 11.43 2.74 -9.23
N ARG A 476 11.51 1.97 -8.13
CA ARG A 476 11.68 0.52 -8.09
C ARG A 476 10.85 -0.09 -6.97
N TYR A 477 10.78 -1.41 -6.91
CA TYR A 477 10.26 -2.13 -5.76
C TYR A 477 11.32 -2.20 -4.63
N PRO A 478 10.90 -2.37 -3.37
CA PRO A 478 11.81 -2.75 -2.30
C PRO A 478 12.30 -4.18 -2.52
N ASP A 479 13.57 -4.42 -2.27
CA ASP A 479 14.11 -5.77 -2.04
C ASP A 479 13.52 -6.37 -0.74
N GLY A 480 13.52 -7.71 -0.62
CA GLY A 480 12.88 -8.39 0.53
C GLY A 480 13.46 -8.01 1.90
N ALA A 481 14.71 -7.55 1.97
CA ALA A 481 15.29 -7.02 3.20
C ALA A 481 14.73 -5.62 3.54
N GLY A 482 14.70 -4.71 2.56
CA GLY A 482 14.06 -3.40 2.68
C GLY A 482 12.58 -3.47 3.00
N LEU A 483 11.83 -4.38 2.34
CA LEU A 483 10.40 -4.56 2.56
C LEU A 483 10.11 -4.94 4.01
N ARG A 484 10.78 -5.98 4.54
CA ARG A 484 10.63 -6.40 5.95
C ARG A 484 11.06 -5.28 6.92
N PHE A 485 12.23 -4.68 6.71
CA PHE A 485 12.78 -3.62 7.57
C PHE A 485 11.83 -2.42 7.73
N TRP A 486 11.21 -1.93 6.65
CA TRP A 486 10.28 -0.81 6.75
C TRP A 486 8.88 -1.21 7.21
N THR A 487 8.41 -2.41 6.85
CA THR A 487 7.11 -2.96 7.30
C THR A 487 7.04 -3.10 8.82
N GLU A 488 8.13 -3.54 9.47
CA GLU A 488 8.22 -3.58 10.93
C GLU A 488 8.21 -2.17 11.53
N ARG A 489 9.00 -1.25 10.96
CA ARG A 489 9.16 0.10 11.53
C ARG A 489 7.89 0.95 11.41
N LEU A 490 7.08 0.76 10.37
CA LEU A 490 5.75 1.38 10.20
C LEU A 490 4.73 1.00 11.30
N MET A 491 5.02 0.02 12.17
CA MET A 491 4.28 -0.14 13.43
C MET A 491 4.41 1.12 14.30
N SER A 492 5.64 1.60 14.52
CA SER A 492 5.97 2.66 15.48
C SER A 492 6.20 4.05 14.86
N MET A 493 6.74 4.13 13.65
CA MET A 493 6.87 5.36 12.85
C MET A 493 5.58 5.66 12.05
N ASP A 494 5.58 6.72 11.24
CA ASP A 494 4.50 7.07 10.32
C ASP A 494 4.98 7.01 8.85
N ASP A 495 4.06 6.96 7.89
CA ASP A 495 4.40 6.87 6.45
C ASP A 495 5.24 8.08 5.98
N VAL A 496 5.12 9.20 6.69
CA VAL A 496 5.91 10.44 6.52
C VAL A 496 7.40 10.22 6.77
N ASP A 497 7.73 9.49 7.83
CA ASP A 497 9.10 9.23 8.26
C ASP A 497 9.79 8.30 7.24
N LEU A 498 9.03 7.38 6.63
CA LEU A 498 9.48 6.48 5.59
C LEU A 498 9.72 7.25 4.29
N ALA A 499 8.74 8.03 3.83
CA ALA A 499 8.89 8.89 2.65
C ALA A 499 10.11 9.82 2.78
N SER A 500 10.29 10.42 3.96
CA SER A 500 11.46 11.26 4.28
C SER A 500 12.78 10.47 4.24
N SER A 501 12.81 9.24 4.76
CA SER A 501 14.00 8.39 4.75
C SER A 501 14.42 7.97 3.34
N LEU A 502 13.45 7.62 2.48
CA LEU A 502 13.71 7.25 1.08
C LEU A 502 14.15 8.46 0.26
N ALA A 503 13.48 9.61 0.41
CA ALA A 503 13.81 10.84 -0.31
C ALA A 503 15.09 11.54 0.20
N ALA A 504 15.58 11.18 1.39
CA ALA A 504 16.89 11.61 1.89
C ALA A 504 18.06 10.72 1.42
N SER A 505 17.79 9.61 0.72
CA SER A 505 18.81 8.65 0.30
C SER A 505 19.73 9.17 -0.82
N SER A 506 20.95 8.61 -0.88
CA SER A 506 21.86 8.82 -2.02
C SER A 506 21.30 8.24 -3.33
N GLU A 507 20.49 7.18 -3.25
CA GLU A 507 19.78 6.61 -4.40
C GLU A 507 18.78 7.61 -5.00
N PHE A 508 17.95 8.23 -4.15
CA PHE A 508 17.06 9.31 -4.59
C PHE A 508 17.84 10.47 -5.20
N PHE A 509 18.94 10.91 -4.56
CA PHE A 509 19.79 11.96 -5.12
C PHE A 509 20.32 11.57 -6.51
N ASP A 510 20.89 10.38 -6.66
CA ASP A 510 21.50 9.91 -7.91
C ASP A 510 20.47 9.49 -8.98
N ARG A 511 19.18 9.43 -8.63
CA ARG A 511 18.03 9.41 -9.57
C ARG A 511 17.64 10.83 -9.99
N ALA A 512 17.27 11.68 -9.04
CA ALA A 512 16.71 13.02 -9.27
C ALA A 512 17.74 14.06 -9.77
N SER A 513 19.04 13.74 -9.76
CA SER A 513 20.10 14.59 -10.30
C SER A 513 20.45 14.35 -11.77
N ARG A 514 19.85 13.33 -12.43
CA ARG A 514 20.13 12.94 -13.83
C ARG A 514 19.40 13.79 -14.87
#